data_AF-A0A7C1Y0N4-F1
#
_entry.id   AF-A0A7C1Y0N4-F1
#
_cell.length_a   1.000
_cell.length_b   1.000
_cell.length_c   1.000
_cell.angle_alpha   90.00
_cell.angle_beta   90.00
_cell.angle_gamma   90.00
#
_symmetry.space_group_name_H-M   'P 1'
#
loop_
_entity.id
_entity.type
_entity.pdbx_description
1 polymer ?
#
loop_
_entity_poly.entity_id
_entity_poly.type
_entity_poly.pdbx_seq_one_letter_code
_entity_poly.pdbx_strand_id
1 'polypeptide(L)' 'EALQEDLDRWLKHYNEERPHRGYRNRGKRPIDAINEYLESVSKEG' A
#
# COMPACT_ATOMS: atom_id res chain seq x y z
N GLU A 1 5.09 -12.63 20.47
CA GLU A 1 5.62 -12.72 19.09
C GLU A 1 4.54 -13.08 18.07
N ALA A 2 3.71 -14.11 18.31
CA ALA A 2 2.60 -14.48 17.40
C ALA A 2 1.68 -13.33 16.94
N LEU A 3 1.29 -12.41 17.84
CA LEU A 3 0.46 -11.26 17.49
C LEU A 3 1.15 -10.27 16.53
N GLN A 4 2.46 -10.11 16.66
CA GLN A 4 3.22 -9.23 15.78
C GLN A 4 3.31 -9.85 14.38
N GLU A 5 3.59 -11.15 14.31
CA GLU A 5 3.65 -11.87 13.04
C GLU A 5 2.30 -11.92 12.31
N ASP A 6 1.20 -12.06 13.05
CA ASP A 6 -0.15 -11.98 12.47
C ASP A 6 -0.45 -10.58 11.93
N LEU A 7 -0.06 -9.54 12.68
CA LEU A 7 -0.23 -8.16 12.24
C LEU A 7 0.61 -7.86 10.99
N ASP A 8 1.87 -8.29 10.96
CA ASP A 8 2.77 -8.07 9.82
C ASP A 8 2.25 -8.76 8.56
N ARG A 9 1.75 -10.00 8.69
CA ARG A 9 1.09 -10.72 7.60
C ARG A 9 -0.16 -9.99 7.11
N TRP A 10 -0.98 -9.50 8.03
CA TRP A 10 -2.18 -8.75 7.68
C TRP A 10 -1.84 -7.44 6.95
N LEU A 11 -0.85 -6.69 7.43
CA LEU A 11 -0.40 -5.44 6.81
C LEU A 11 0.14 -5.67 5.41
N LYS A 12 0.95 -6.72 5.21
CA LYS A 12 1.45 -7.09 3.88
C LYS A 12 0.30 -7.37 2.92
N HIS A 13 -0.63 -8.24 3.31
CA HIS A 13 -1.79 -8.57 2.49
C HIS A 13 -2.63 -7.32 2.15
N TYR A 14 -2.90 -6.48 3.15
CA TYR A 14 -3.69 -5.26 2.97
C TYR A 14 -3.05 -4.27 2.00
N ASN A 15 -1.73 -4.06 2.13
CA ASN A 15 -1.01 -3.05 1.37
C ASN A 15 -0.59 -3.51 -0.03
N GLU A 16 -0.32 -4.81 -0.23
CA GLU A 16 0.33 -5.34 -1.45
C GLU A 16 -0.56 -6.30 -2.28
N GLU A 17 -1.60 -6.89 -1.71
CA GLU A 17 -2.33 -8.00 -2.36
C GLU A 17 -3.84 -7.75 -2.49
N ARG A 18 -4.38 -6.79 -1.74
CA ARG A 18 -5.83 -6.60 -1.63
C ARG A 18 -6.50 -6.21 -2.96
N PRO A 19 -7.61 -6.87 -3.37
CA PRO A 19 -8.38 -6.50 -4.55
C PRO A 19 -8.93 -5.07 -4.48
N HIS A 20 -8.79 -4.33 -5.57
CA HIS A 20 -9.10 -2.90 -5.59
C HIS A 20 -10.59 -2.66 -5.82
N ARG A 21 -11.33 -2.40 -4.74
CA ARG A 21 -12.77 -2.15 -4.78
C ARG A 21 -13.17 -0.73 -4.36
N GLY A 22 -12.21 0.19 -4.23
CA GLY A 22 -12.42 1.50 -3.63
C GLY A 22 -12.00 2.66 -4.51
N TYR A 23 -12.77 3.76 -4.46
CA TYR A 23 -12.47 5.00 -5.17
C TYR A 23 -11.21 5.71 -4.63
N ARG A 24 -10.86 5.49 -3.34
CA ARG A 24 -9.78 6.20 -2.62
C ARG A 24 -8.43 6.07 -3.31
N ASN A 25 -8.06 4.86 -3.72
CA ASN A 25 -6.82 4.60 -4.45
C ASN A 25 -7.07 4.45 -5.95
N ARG A 26 -8.25 4.88 -6.45
CA ARG A 26 -8.64 4.79 -7.87
C ARG A 26 -8.43 3.40 -8.47
N GLY A 27 -8.74 2.35 -7.71
CA GLY A 27 -8.52 0.98 -8.18
C GLY A 27 -7.07 0.51 -8.14
N LYS A 28 -6.16 1.17 -7.40
CA LYS A 28 -4.77 0.72 -7.16
C LYS A 28 -4.59 0.16 -5.74
N ARG A 29 -3.48 -0.55 -5.51
CA ARG A 29 -3.08 -0.93 -4.15
C ARG A 29 -2.63 0.29 -3.36
N PRO A 30 -2.75 0.26 -2.01
CA PRO A 30 -2.13 1.26 -1.16
C PRO A 30 -0.66 1.53 -1.50
N ILE A 31 0.14 0.46 -1.69
CA ILE A 31 1.57 0.61 -1.98
C ILE A 31 1.85 1.31 -3.31
N ASP A 32 1.06 1.02 -4.35
CA ASP A 32 1.23 1.64 -5.67
C ASP A 32 0.98 3.16 -5.60
N ALA A 33 -0.04 3.58 -4.86
CA ALA A 33 -0.36 5.00 -4.68
C ALA A 33 0.74 5.77 -3.91
N ILE A 34 1.37 5.12 -2.92
CA ILE A 34 2.49 5.69 -2.18
C ILE A 34 3.71 5.83 -3.09
N ASN A 35 4.04 4.77 -3.85
CA ASN A 35 5.17 4.80 -4.77
C ASN A 35 5.03 5.90 -5.82
N GLU A 36 3.83 6.09 -6.38
CA GLU A 36 3.55 7.19 -7.32
C GLU A 36 3.80 8.57 -6.72
N TYR A 37 3.44 8.76 -5.45
CA TYR A 37 3.71 10.01 -4.74
C TYR A 37 5.21 10.20 -4.47
N LEU A 38 5.91 9.16 -4.02
CA LEU A 38 7.35 9.25 -3.78
C LEU A 38 8.12 9.54 -5.08
N GLU A 39 7.67 8.98 -6.20
CA GLU A 39 8.21 9.30 -7.52
C GLU A 39 7.95 10.76 -7.93
N SER A 40 6.79 11.34 -7.60
CA SER A 40 6.52 12.74 -7.92
C SER A 40 7.40 13.67 -7.10
N VAL A 41 7.53 13.43 -5.80
CA VAL A 41 8.41 14.21 -4.92
C VAL A 41 9.87 14.14 -5.37
N SER A 42 10.34 12.96 -5.80
CA SER A 42 11.72 12.79 -6.27
C SER A 42 12.03 13.52 -7.58
N LYS A 43 11.02 13.88 -8.36
CA LYS A 43 11.18 14.63 -9.62
C LYS A 43 11.14 16.15 -9.42
N GLU A 44 10.70 16.61 -8.25
CA GLU A 44 10.56 18.03 -7.91
C GLU A 44 11.80 18.61 -7.19
N GLY A 45 12.71 17.76 -6.70
CA GLY A 45 13.99 18.14 -6.08
C GLY A 45 15.15 18.04 -7.04
#